data_AF-A0AAJ1VDI8-F1
#
_entry.id   AF-A0AAJ1VDI8-F1
#
_cell.length_a   1.000
_cell.length_b   1.000
_cell.length_c   1.000
_cell.angle_alpha   90.00
_cell.angle_beta   90.00
_cell.angle_gamma   90.00
#
_symmetry.space_group_name_H-M   'P 1'
#
loop_
_entity.id
_entity.type
_entity.pdbx_description
1 polymer ?
#
loop_
_entity_poly.entity_id
_entity_poly.type
_entity_poly.pdbx_seq_one_letter_code
_entity_poly.pdbx_strand_id
1 'polypeptide(L)' 'MRPKAEPIVLMEKTVLVEMKRCVSCGNYKELPDYVRDTRAKNGFKGSCKSCERVSRKRNLRK' A
#
# COMPACT_ATOMS: atom_id res chain seq x y z
N MET A 1 15.76 -10.05 46.46
CA MET A 1 14.91 -10.70 45.42
C MET A 1 13.69 -9.84 45.15
N ARG A 2 13.20 -9.90 43.89
CA ARG A 2 12.12 -9.12 43.23
C ARG A 2 12.59 -7.86 42.49
N PRO A 3 12.93 -7.99 41.19
CA PRO A 3 13.04 -6.82 40.32
C PRO A 3 11.68 -6.15 40.19
N LYS A 4 11.66 -4.81 40.22
CA LYS A 4 10.45 -4.00 40.07
C LYS A 4 9.83 -4.30 38.71
N ALA A 5 8.59 -4.77 38.70
CA ALA A 5 7.84 -5.00 37.47
C ALA A 5 7.56 -3.65 36.80
N GLU A 6 8.13 -3.45 35.62
CA GLU A 6 7.84 -2.32 34.74
C GLU A 6 6.53 -2.62 33.97
N PRO A 7 5.57 -1.70 33.91
CA PRO A 7 4.30 -1.94 33.23
C PRO A 7 4.49 -1.97 31.70
N ILE A 8 4.08 -3.07 31.08
CA ILE A 8 4.07 -3.24 29.62
C ILE A 8 2.92 -2.42 29.04
N VAL A 9 3.19 -1.18 28.65
CA VAL A 9 2.25 -0.37 27.86
C VAL A 9 2.36 -0.80 26.40
N LEU A 10 1.37 -1.56 25.93
CA LEU A 10 1.16 -1.86 24.51
C LEU A 10 0.78 -0.54 23.79
N MET A 11 1.79 0.19 23.32
CA MET A 11 1.61 1.41 22.52
C MET A 11 1.09 1.04 21.13
N GLU A 12 -0.23 1.13 20.95
CA GLU A 12 -0.91 1.01 19.67
C GLU A 12 -0.46 2.15 18.75
N LYS A 13 0.50 1.85 17.85
CA LYS A 13 0.98 2.78 16.81
C LYS A 13 -0.17 3.10 15.86
N THR A 14 -0.65 4.34 15.89
CA THR A 14 -1.49 4.88 14.84
C THR A 14 -0.66 5.06 13.56
N VAL A 15 -0.74 4.09 12.65
CA VAL A 15 -0.05 4.16 11.36
C VAL A 15 -0.82 5.13 10.46
N LEU A 16 -0.28 6.33 10.26
CA LEU A 16 -0.75 7.25 9.23
C LEU A 16 -0.41 6.65 7.86
N VAL A 17 -1.35 5.89 7.29
CA VAL A 17 -1.16 5.31 5.96
C VAL A 17 -1.71 6.25 4.89
N GLU A 18 -0.85 6.61 3.95
CA GLU A 18 -1.26 7.41 2.80
C GLU A 18 -2.10 6.56 1.84
N MET A 19 -3.38 6.94 1.73
CA MET A 19 -4.35 6.29 0.85
C MET A 19 -4.49 7.07 -0.46
N LYS A 20 -4.50 6.33 -1.57
CA LYS A 20 -4.68 6.85 -2.93
C LYS A 20 -5.85 6.13 -3.60
N ARG A 21 -6.64 6.85 -4.39
CA ARG A 21 -7.71 6.27 -5.23
C ARG A 21 -7.12 5.63 -6.49
N CYS A 22 -7.49 4.38 -6.77
CA CYS A 22 -7.06 3.67 -7.96
C CYS A 22 -7.89 4.13 -9.17
N VAL A 23 -7.24 4.56 -10.25
CA VAL A 23 -7.94 5.02 -11.48
C VAL A 23 -8.63 3.88 -12.24
N SER A 24 -8.24 2.63 -12.01
CA SER A 24 -8.80 1.48 -12.72
C SER A 24 -10.00 0.84 -12.01
N CYS A 25 -10.03 0.84 -10.68
CA CYS A 25 -11.11 0.21 -9.90
C CYS A 25 -11.86 1.16 -8.97
N GLY A 26 -11.45 2.43 -8.87
CA GLY A 26 -12.11 3.44 -8.03
C GLY A 26 -11.88 3.31 -6.52
N ASN A 27 -11.38 2.17 -6.04
CA ASN A 27 -11.13 1.93 -4.62
C ASN A 27 -9.93 2.72 -4.08
N TYR A 28 -10.05 3.19 -2.83
CA TYR A 28 -8.93 3.73 -2.07
C TYR A 28 -8.06 2.59 -1.55
N LYS A 29 -6.75 2.70 -1.78
CA LYS A 29 -5.75 1.72 -1.39
C LYS A 29 -4.52 2.44 -0.85
N GLU A 30 -3.78 1.77 0.01
CA GLU A 30 -2.54 2.27 0.57
C GLU A 30 -1.46 2.39 -0.53
N LEU A 31 -0.55 3.36 -0.44
CA LEU A 31 0.61 3.46 -1.35
C LEU A 31 1.40 2.15 -1.56
N PRO A 32 1.69 1.32 -0.53
CA PRO A 32 2.35 0.01 -0.74
C PRO A 32 1.56 -0.97 -1.62
N ASP A 33 0.25 -0.77 -1.78
CA ASP A 33 -0.63 -1.55 -2.67
C ASP A 33 -0.49 -1.14 -4.16
N TYR A 34 0.20 -0.05 -4.44
CA TYR A 34 0.50 0.42 -5.80
C TYR A 34 1.83 -0.14 -6.31
N VAL A 35 1.93 -0.27 -7.62
CA VAL A 35 3.18 -0.67 -8.28
C VAL A 35 4.11 0.53 -8.30
N ARG A 36 5.35 0.35 -7.82
CA ARG A 36 6.41 1.35 -7.94
C ARG A 36 6.76 1.51 -9.41
N ASP A 37 6.81 2.76 -9.85
CA ASP A 37 7.16 3.15 -11.20
C ASP A 37 8.02 4.41 -11.12
N THR A 38 9.31 4.25 -11.41
CA THR A 38 10.31 5.32 -11.36
C THR A 38 10.09 6.38 -12.42
N ARG A 39 9.26 6.11 -13.43
CA ARG A 39 8.88 7.06 -14.49
C ARG A 39 7.66 7.89 -14.12
N ALA A 40 6.91 7.50 -13.08
CA ALA A 40 5.76 8.23 -12.61
C ALA A 40 6.18 9.39 -11.70
N LYS A 41 5.52 10.54 -11.81
CA LYS A 41 5.80 11.77 -11.03
C LYS A 41 5.82 11.53 -9.51
N ASN A 42 5.02 10.57 -9.03
CA ASN A 42 4.90 10.24 -7.60
C ASN A 42 5.58 8.90 -7.25
N GLY A 43 6.37 8.31 -8.15
CA GLY A 43 7.02 7.02 -7.95
C GLY A 43 6.09 5.79 -7.93
N PHE A 44 4.77 6.00 -8.10
CA PHE A 44 3.76 4.93 -8.13
C PHE A 44 2.78 5.14 -9.28
N LYS A 45 2.32 4.03 -9.87
CA LYS A 45 1.27 4.08 -10.89
C LYS A 45 -0.06 4.62 -10.37
N GLY A 46 -0.91 5.05 -11.30
CA GLY A 46 -2.29 5.44 -11.00
C GLY A 46 -3.19 4.25 -10.63
N SER A 47 -2.78 3.02 -10.96
CA SER A 47 -3.51 1.78 -10.75
C SER A 47 -2.84 0.90 -9.68
N CYS A 48 -3.65 0.20 -8.90
CA CYS A 48 -3.17 -0.71 -7.88
C CYS A 48 -2.57 -2.00 -8.49
N LYS A 49 -1.79 -2.75 -7.70
CA LYS A 49 -1.16 -4.02 -8.12
C LYS A 49 -2.16 -5.01 -8.72
N SER A 50 -3.37 -5.11 -8.16
CA SER A 50 -4.40 -6.00 -8.66
C SER A 50 -4.85 -5.62 -10.08
N CYS A 51 -5.15 -4.34 -10.30
CA CYS A 51 -5.55 -3.83 -11.62
C CYS A 51 -4.40 -3.91 -12.63
N GLU A 52 -3.16 -3.70 -12.19
CA GLU A 52 -1.99 -3.88 -13.04
C GLU A 52 -1.84 -5.35 -13.49
N ARG A 53 -1.99 -6.31 -12.59
CA ARG A 53 -1.94 -7.75 -12.94
C ARG A 53 -3.00 -8.10 -13.98
N VAL A 54 -4.22 -7.59 -13.82
CA VAL A 54 -5.31 -7.81 -14.78
C VAL A 54 -5.00 -7.16 -16.13
N SER A 55 -4.51 -5.91 -16.11
CA SER A 55 -4.17 -5.17 -17.33
C SER A 55 -2.99 -5.80 -18.08
N ARG A 56 -1.97 -6.26 -17.36
CA ARG A 56 -0.83 -6.99 -17.93
C ARG A 56 -1.28 -8.28 -18.60
N LYS A 57 -2.15 -9.07 -17.96
CA LYS A 57 -2.73 -10.29 -18.55
C LYS A 57 -3.54 -10.00 -19.82
N ARG A 58 -4.26 -8.86 -19.87
CA ARG A 58 -4.99 -8.45 -21.07
C ARG A 58 -4.06 -8.10 -22.23
N ASN A 59 -2.96 -7.39 -21.97
CA ASN A 59 -2.00 -7.01 -23.01
C ASN A 59 -1.18 -8.21 -23.54
N LEU A 60 -0.88 -9.21 -22.71
CA LEU A 60 -0.16 -10.44 -23.13
C LEU A 60 -0.99 -11.37 -24.04
N ARG A 61 -2.31 -11.16 -24.13
CA ARG A 61 -3.20 -11.94 -25.00
C ARG A 61 -3.42 -11.28 -26.37
N LYS A 62 -2.82 -10.11 -26.60
CA LYS A 62 -2.73 -9.46 -27.90
C LYS A 62 -1.39 -9.80 -28.53
#